data_AF-A0A2R6MX02-F1
#
_entry.id   AF-A0A2R6MX02-F1
#
_cell.length_a   1.000
_cell.length_b   1.000
_cell.length_c   1.000
_cell.angle_alpha   90.00
_cell.angle_beta   90.00
_cell.angle_gamma   90.00
#
_symmetry.space_group_name_H-M   'P 1'
#
loop_
_entity.id
_entity.type
_entity.pdbx_description
1 polymer ?
#
loop_
_entity_poly.entity_id
_entity_poly.type
_entity_poly.pdbx_seq_one_letter_code
_entity_poly.pdbx_strand_id
1 'polypeptide(L)'
;MSSFTAIGEEQEIDREEFTPGVEPQATWCPGCGDFGVLKALKQAMPEVGRSPDETLLVTGIGCSGKLSSYFESYGYHAIHGR
;
A
#
# COMPACT_ATOMS: atom_id res chain seq x y z
N MET A 1 3.14 13.06 25.09
CA MET A 1 3.86 13.21 23.81
C MET A 1 2.81 13.15 22.73
N SER A 2 2.68 14.20 21.93
CA SER A 2 1.61 14.31 20.94
C SER A 2 1.86 13.29 19.83
N SER A 3 0.91 12.38 19.56
CA SER A 3 0.98 11.43 18.44
C SER A 3 1.08 12.12 17.06
N PHE A 4 0.96 13.44 17.00
CA PHE A 4 1.08 14.24 15.78
C PHE A 4 2.49 14.77 15.49
N THR A 5 3.47 14.56 16.38
CA THR A 5 4.85 15.05 16.15
C THR A 5 5.65 14.15 15.19
N ALA A 6 5.20 12.93 14.90
CA ALA A 6 5.89 11.98 14.04
C ALA A 6 5.75 12.27 12.52
N ILE A 7 4.74 13.06 12.11
CA ILE A 7 4.50 13.36 10.70
C ILE A 7 5.62 14.29 10.19
N GLY A 8 6.51 13.75 9.35
CA GLY A 8 7.65 14.47 8.79
C GLY A 8 8.99 14.32 9.52
N GLU A 9 9.14 13.34 10.43
CA GLU A 9 10.48 12.89 10.82
C GLU A 9 11.14 12.16 9.63
N GLU A 10 12.30 12.63 9.19
CA GLU A 10 13.08 11.96 8.13
C GLU A 10 13.65 10.66 8.69
N GLN A 11 12.97 9.55 8.41
CA GLN A 11 13.46 8.19 8.62
C GLN A 11 13.70 7.49 7.29
N GLU A 12 14.66 6.56 7.29
CA GLU A 12 14.87 5.68 6.15
C GLU A 12 13.70 4.68 6.08
N ILE A 13 13.00 4.68 4.95
CA ILE A 13 11.82 3.83 4.72
C ILE A 13 12.22 2.74 3.73
N ASP A 14 11.99 1.50 4.12
CA ASP A 14 12.24 0.34 3.28
C ASP A 14 10.96 -0.13 2.57
N ARG A 15 11.09 -0.63 1.33
CA ARG A 15 9.90 -1.04 0.56
C ARG A 15 9.19 -2.25 1.19
N GLU A 16 9.92 -3.09 1.94
CA GLU A 16 9.37 -4.25 2.61
C GLU A 16 8.39 -3.85 3.72
N GLU A 17 8.46 -2.62 4.26
CA GLU A 17 7.49 -2.08 5.23
C GLU A 17 6.07 -2.00 4.66
N PHE A 18 5.94 -1.88 3.33
CA PHE A 18 4.65 -1.92 2.62
C PHE A 18 4.17 -3.33 2.29
N THR A 19 4.84 -4.36 2.81
CA THR A 19 4.46 -5.76 2.63
C THR A 19 3.79 -6.29 3.89
N PRO A 20 2.52 -6.73 3.81
CA PRO A 20 1.83 -7.26 4.98
C PRO A 20 2.56 -8.46 5.59
N GLY A 21 2.72 -8.44 6.92
CA GLY A 21 3.45 -9.50 7.65
C GLY A 21 2.80 -10.89 7.56
N VAL A 22 1.49 -10.94 7.31
CA VAL A 22 0.79 -12.15 6.85
C VAL A 22 0.35 -11.87 5.43
N GLU A 23 1.12 -12.36 4.47
CA GLU A 23 0.85 -12.12 3.06
C GLU A 23 -0.44 -12.86 2.66
N PRO A 24 -1.57 -12.17 2.39
CA PRO A 24 -2.76 -12.84 1.95
C PRO A 24 -2.50 -13.35 0.53
N GLN A 25 -2.85 -14.61 0.26
CA GLN A 25 -2.63 -15.18 -1.06
C GLN A 25 -3.36 -14.34 -2.12
N ALA A 26 -2.58 -13.74 -3.01
CA ALA A 26 -3.12 -12.91 -4.07
C ALA A 26 -4.07 -13.74 -4.94
N THR A 27 -5.30 -13.24 -5.11
CA THR A 27 -6.35 -13.94 -5.86
C THR A 27 -6.38 -13.56 -7.34
N TRP A 28 -5.34 -12.88 -7.82
CA TRP A 28 -5.17 -12.54 -9.22
C TRP A 28 -4.73 -13.74 -10.05
N CYS A 29 -5.12 -13.74 -11.32
CA CYS A 29 -4.73 -14.79 -12.27
C CYS A 29 -3.20 -14.84 -12.43
N PRO A 30 -2.59 -16.01 -12.67
CA PRO A 30 -1.18 -16.10 -13.02
C PRO A 30 -0.86 -15.21 -14.24
N GLY A 31 0.18 -14.38 -14.11
CA GLY A 31 0.57 -13.42 -15.15
C GLY A 31 -0.26 -12.12 -15.20
N CYS A 32 -1.14 -11.88 -14.22
CA CYS A 32 -1.88 -10.61 -14.12
C CYS A 32 -0.93 -9.41 -13.94
N GLY A 33 -1.23 -8.30 -14.62
CA GLY A 33 -0.45 -7.06 -14.51
C GLY A 33 -0.51 -6.38 -13.14
N ASP A 34 -1.55 -6.64 -12.34
CA ASP A 34 -1.71 -6.06 -11.00
C ASP A 34 -0.57 -6.44 -10.04
N PHE A 35 0.08 -7.61 -10.25
CA PHE A 35 1.31 -7.97 -9.55
C PHE A 35 2.45 -6.98 -9.82
N GLY A 36 2.57 -6.52 -11.08
CA GLY A 36 3.54 -5.52 -11.48
C GLY A 36 3.23 -4.15 -10.90
N VAL A 37 1.95 -3.76 -10.88
CA VAL A 37 1.48 -2.51 -10.25
C VAL A 37 1.79 -2.52 -8.75
N LEU A 38 1.48 -3.61 -8.04
CA LEU A 38 1.78 -3.74 -6.61
C LEU A 38 3.28 -3.61 -6.34
N LYS A 39 4.12 -4.29 -7.14
CA LYS A 39 5.58 -4.21 -7.00
C LYS A 39 6.09 -2.78 -7.22
N ALA A 40 5.64 -2.13 -8.29
CA ALA A 40 6.04 -0.75 -8.60
C ALA A 40 5.60 0.23 -7.51
N LEU A 41 4.38 0.06 -6.97
CA LEU A 41 3.88 0.87 -5.87
C LEU A 41 4.78 0.76 -4.64
N LYS A 42 5.10 -0.46 -4.19
CA LYS A 42 6.02 -0.68 -3.06
C LYS A 42 7.40 -0.08 -3.30
N GLN A 43 7.94 -0.20 -4.53
CA GLN A 43 9.24 0.36 -4.87
C GLN A 43 9.27 1.90 -4.87
N ALA A 44 8.15 2.55 -5.20
CA ALA A 44 8.08 4.01 -5.25
C ALA A 44 7.97 4.66 -3.86
N MET A 45 7.41 3.97 -2.87
CA MET A 45 7.13 4.56 -1.57
C MET A 45 8.35 5.08 -0.79
N PRO A 46 9.50 4.37 -0.77
CA PRO A 46 10.73 4.92 -0.18
C PRO A 46 11.14 6.27 -0.78
N GLU A 47 10.92 6.47 -2.09
CA GLU A 47 11.23 7.74 -2.77
C GLU A 47 10.23 8.84 -2.42
N VAL A 48 8.99 8.47 -2.09
CA VAL A 48 7.96 9.40 -1.61
C VAL A 48 8.24 9.85 -0.17
N GLY A 49 8.96 9.05 0.61
CA GLY A 49 9.40 9.41 1.96
C GLY A 49 8.24 9.49 2.97
N ARG A 50 7.23 8.62 2.83
CA ARG A 50 6.09 8.50 3.75
C ARG A 50 5.98 7.09 4.27
N SER A 51 5.81 6.92 5.57
CA SER A 51 5.66 5.60 6.18
C SER A 51 4.28 4.99 5.87
N PRO A 52 4.09 3.67 6.10
CA PRO A 52 2.77 3.04 6.01
C PRO A 52 1.68 3.71 6.85
N ASP A 53 2.00 4.22 8.04
CA ASP A 53 1.05 4.91 8.93
C ASP A 53 0.73 6.35 8.49
N GLU A 54 1.58 6.96 7.66
CA GLU A 54 1.30 8.23 6.98
C GLU A 54 0.57 8.05 5.64
N THR A 55 0.38 6.80 5.19
CA THR A 55 -0.14 6.48 3.85
C THR A 55 -1.57 5.95 3.92
N LEU A 56 -2.45 6.49 3.06
CA LEU A 56 -3.79 5.95 2.81
C LEU A 56 -3.91 5.50 1.35
N LEU A 57 -4.08 4.19 1.15
CA LEU A 57 -4.37 3.62 -0.16
C LEU A 57 -5.88 3.48 -0.37
N VAL A 58 -6.42 4.29 -1.28
CA VAL A 58 -7.84 4.25 -1.67
C VAL A 58 -8.01 3.45 -2.96
N THR A 59 -8.90 2.47 -2.95
CA THR A 59 -9.19 1.63 -4.12
C THR A 59 -10.69 1.55 -4.39
N GLY A 60 -11.09 1.40 -5.66
CA GLY A 60 -12.47 1.12 -6.04
C GLY A 60 -12.75 -0.38 -6.18
N ILE A 61 -13.92 -0.75 -6.70
CA ILE A 61 -14.29 -2.17 -6.91
C ILE A 61 -13.70 -2.73 -8.22
N GLY A 62 -12.95 -3.84 -8.10
CA GLY A 62 -12.42 -4.62 -9.23
C GLY A 62 -11.31 -5.58 -8.78
N CYS A 63 -10.68 -6.30 -9.72
CA CYS A 63 -9.45 -7.04 -9.41
C CYS A 63 -8.36 -6.12 -8.87
N SER A 64 -8.15 -4.98 -9.52
CA SER A 64 -7.25 -3.91 -9.06
C SER A 64 -7.64 -3.35 -7.69
N GLY A 65 -8.93 -3.38 -7.35
CA GLY A 65 -9.46 -2.95 -6.06
C GLY A 65 -8.81 -3.65 -4.86
N LYS A 66 -8.35 -4.89 -5.06
CA LYS A 66 -7.71 -5.71 -4.03
C LYS A 66 -6.28 -5.26 -3.70
N LEU A 67 -5.70 -4.29 -4.40
CA LEU A 67 -4.38 -3.74 -4.08
C LEU A 67 -4.25 -3.35 -2.60
N SER A 68 -5.31 -2.76 -2.01
CA SER A 68 -5.36 -2.40 -0.59
C SER A 68 -5.30 -3.59 0.38
N SER A 69 -5.52 -4.82 -0.10
CA SER A 69 -5.34 -6.03 0.71
C SER A 69 -3.90 -6.56 0.70
N TYR A 70 -3.07 -6.11 -0.25
CA TYR A 70 -1.72 -6.64 -0.48
C TYR A 70 -0.62 -5.61 -0.23
N PHE A 71 -1.00 -4.43 0.26
CA PHE A 71 -0.14 -3.28 0.51
C PHE A 71 -0.38 -2.79 1.94
N GLU A 72 0.65 -2.87 2.77
CA GLU A 72 0.59 -2.50 4.18
C GLU A 72 0.55 -0.97 4.30
N SER A 73 -0.58 -0.45 4.76
CA SER A 73 -0.86 0.96 5.05
C SER A 73 -2.30 1.08 5.55
N TYR A 74 -2.78 2.28 5.85
CA TYR A 74 -4.22 2.47 5.94
C TYR A 74 -4.88 2.21 4.57
N GLY A 75 -5.93 1.39 4.54
CA GLY A 75 -6.63 1.03 3.31
C GLY A 75 -8.11 1.41 3.34
N TYR A 76 -8.62 1.97 2.24
CA TYR A 76 -10.05 2.22 2.04
C TYR A 76 -10.51 1.65 0.70
N HIS A 77 -11.26 0.54 0.74
CA HIS A 77 -11.89 -0.05 -0.44
C HIS A 77 -13.29 0.56 -0.61
N ALA A 78 -13.37 1.55 -1.48
CA ALA A 78 -14.56 2.33 -1.78
C ALA A 78 -15.56 1.56 -2.67
N ILE A 79 -16.61 2.25 -3.10
CA ILE A 79 -17.62 1.70 -4.02
C ILE A 79 -17.18 1.84 -5.48
N HIS A 80 -17.82 1.09 -6.38
CA HIS A 80 -17.42 1.06 -7.79
C HIS A 80 -17.49 2.46 -8.43
N GLY A 81 -16.35 2.96 -8.90
CA GLY A 81 -16.24 4.26 -9.56
C GLY A 81 -16.27 5.48 -8.64
N ARG A 82 -16.02 5.31 -7.33
CA ARG A 82 -15.81 6.38 -6.34
C ARG A 82 -14.52 6.13 -5.58
#